data_AF-A0A944C2X0-F1
#
_entry.id   AF-A0A944C2X0-F1
#
_cell.length_a   1.000
_cell.length_b   1.000
_cell.length_c   1.000
_cell.angle_alpha   90.00
_cell.angle_beta   90.00
_cell.angle_gamma   90.00
#
_symmetry.space_group_name_H-M   'P 1'
#
loop_
_entity.id
_entity.type
_entity.pdbx_description
1 polymer ?
#
loop_
_entity_poly.entity_id
_entity_poly.type
_entity_poly.pdbx_seq_one_letter_code
_entity_poly.pdbx_strand_id
1 'polypeptide(L)'
;MSNVTFEYIKQNKDIRTYISCADDALSSIGYTEHSLAHVQRAADTAFMILSELGYPDRDCELAQIAAYMHDIGNVVNRADHAHSGAIMAFRLLDKLGMPASEIALIISA
;
A
#
# COMPACT_ATOMS: atom_id res chain seq x y z
N MET A 1 -1.08 -7.34 21.24
CA MET A 1 -0.94 -7.50 19.77
C MET A 1 -0.90 -6.10 19.19
N SER A 2 0.18 -5.71 18.53
CA SER A 2 0.26 -4.42 17.85
C SER A 2 -0.47 -4.54 16.52
N ASN A 3 -1.74 -4.11 16.47
CA ASN A 3 -2.43 -4.00 15.19
C ASN A 3 -1.81 -2.83 14.46
N VAL A 4 -0.97 -3.12 13.47
CA VAL A 4 -0.51 -2.11 12.52
C VAL A 4 -1.75 -1.60 11.80
N THR A 5 -2.11 -0.34 12.06
CA THR A 5 -3.31 0.31 11.52
C THR A 5 -3.01 1.03 10.21
N PHE A 6 -4.06 1.33 9.45
CA PHE A 6 -3.90 2.15 8.25
C PHE A 6 -3.32 3.53 8.58
N GLU A 7 -3.79 4.18 9.65
CA GLU A 7 -3.29 5.49 10.05
C GLU A 7 -1.80 5.45 10.38
N TYR A 8 -1.32 4.37 11.02
CA TYR A 8 0.12 4.19 11.26
C TYR A 8 0.90 4.06 9.95
N ILE A 9 0.41 3.25 9.00
CA ILE A 9 1.03 3.07 7.68
C ILE A 9 1.10 4.40 6.92
N LYS A 10 0.00 5.16 6.92
CA LYS A 10 -0.11 6.47 6.25
C LYS A 10 0.85 7.52 6.81
N GLN A 11 1.13 7.48 8.11
CA GLN A 11 2.06 8.38 8.79
C GLN A 11 3.52 7.90 8.77
N ASN A 12 3.77 6.63 8.41
CA ASN A 12 5.10 6.05 8.42
C ASN A 12 6.00 6.72 7.37
N LYS A 13 7.10 7.34 7.84
CA LYS A 13 8.01 8.10 6.97
C LYS A 13 8.66 7.25 5.89
N ASP A 14 9.08 6.03 6.22
CA ASP A 14 9.75 5.13 5.26
C ASP A 14 8.79 4.78 4.12
N ILE A 15 7.54 4.41 4.43
CA ILE A 15 6.51 4.08 3.44
C ILE A 15 6.21 5.29 2.54
N ARG A 16 6.01 6.47 3.14
CA ARG A 16 5.77 7.71 2.39
C ARG A 16 6.92 8.05 1.45
N THR A 17 8.17 7.84 1.89
CA THR A 17 9.35 8.05 1.03
C THR A 17 9.31 7.16 -0.20
N TYR A 18 9.00 5.86 -0.06
CA TYR A 18 8.90 4.98 -1.23
C TYR A 18 7.79 5.38 -2.18
N ILE A 19 6.63 5.81 -1.68
CA ILE A 19 5.53 6.31 -2.53
C ILE A 19 5.97 7.56 -3.29
N SER A 20 6.59 8.54 -2.62
CA SER A 20 7.07 9.76 -3.28
C SER A 20 8.14 9.46 -4.32
N CYS A 21 9.12 8.59 -4.02
CA CYS A 21 10.14 8.22 -5.00
C CYS A 21 9.58 7.41 -6.18
N ALA A 22 8.54 6.59 -5.95
CA ALA A 22 7.83 5.89 -7.01
C ALA A 22 7.10 6.87 -7.95
N ASP A 23 6.44 7.89 -7.40
CA ASP A 23 5.80 8.96 -8.18
C ASP A 23 6.83 9.77 -8.99
N ASP A 24 7.96 10.15 -8.37
CA ASP A 24 9.05 10.85 -9.06
C ASP A 24 9.61 10.01 -10.24
N ALA A 25 9.79 8.70 -10.01
CA ALA A 25 10.28 7.78 -11.05
C ALA A 25 9.30 7.72 -12.24
N LEU A 26 7.99 7.63 -11.97
CA LEU A 26 6.96 7.58 -13.00
C LEU A 26 6.81 8.91 -13.75
N SER A 27 6.89 10.03 -13.04
CA SER A 27 6.90 11.37 -13.61
C SER A 27 8.05 11.56 -14.61
N SER A 28 9.23 11.04 -14.29
CA SER A 28 10.41 11.14 -15.17
C SER A 28 10.26 10.44 -16.52
N ILE A 29 9.35 9.46 -16.62
CA ILE A 29 9.08 8.68 -17.85
C ILE A 29 7.72 9.04 -18.48
N GLY A 30 7.08 10.13 -18.04
CA GLY A 30 5.89 10.71 -18.67
C GLY A 30 4.54 10.29 -18.08
N TYR A 31 4.50 9.59 -16.93
CA TYR A 31 3.25 9.30 -16.22
C TYR A 31 2.95 10.39 -15.20
N THR A 32 1.74 10.93 -15.21
CA THR A 32 1.47 12.21 -14.53
C THR A 32 0.84 12.10 -13.13
N GLU A 33 0.24 10.96 -12.75
CA GLU A 33 -0.47 10.86 -11.46
C GLU A 33 -0.30 9.49 -10.76
N HIS A 34 0.73 9.36 -9.93
CA HIS A 34 0.87 8.25 -8.97
C HIS A 34 1.24 8.77 -7.56
N SER A 35 0.80 9.99 -7.27
CA SER A 35 1.15 10.74 -6.07
C SER A 35 0.49 10.20 -4.81
N LEU A 36 0.83 10.79 -3.65
CA LEU A 36 0.16 10.51 -2.38
C LEU A 36 -1.38 10.66 -2.46
N ALA A 37 -1.89 11.54 -3.32
CA ALA A 37 -3.33 11.70 -3.52
C ALA A 37 -3.94 10.50 -4.27
N HIS A 38 -3.21 9.93 -5.23
CA HIS A 38 -3.63 8.73 -5.97
C HIS A 38 -3.80 7.53 -5.02
N VAL A 39 -2.74 7.20 -4.27
CA VAL A 39 -2.78 6.05 -3.35
C VAL A 39 -3.76 6.27 -2.20
N GLN A 40 -3.95 7.52 -1.74
CA GLN A 40 -4.95 7.84 -0.72
C GLN A 40 -6.36 7.59 -1.25
N ARG A 41 -6.66 8.02 -2.47
CA ARG A 41 -7.97 7.78 -3.09
C ARG A 41 -8.23 6.30 -3.32
N ALA A 42 -7.21 5.55 -3.75
CA ALA A 42 -7.30 4.09 -3.90
C ALA A 42 -7.62 3.42 -2.56
N ALA A 43 -6.91 3.82 -1.50
CA ALA A 43 -7.13 3.33 -0.15
C ALA A 43 -8.56 3.62 0.36
N ASP A 44 -9.03 4.86 0.25
CA ASP A 44 -10.37 5.25 0.69
C ASP A 44 -11.46 4.51 -0.09
N THR A 45 -11.24 4.29 -1.38
CA THR A 45 -12.17 3.54 -2.24
C THR A 45 -12.22 2.05 -1.84
N ALA A 46 -11.07 1.43 -1.57
CA ALA A 46 -11.00 0.03 -1.14
C ALA A 46 -11.72 -0.18 0.20
N PHE A 47 -11.48 0.71 1.18
CA PHE A 47 -12.18 0.69 2.45
C PHE A 47 -13.70 0.83 2.26
N MET A 48 -14.12 1.83 1.48
CA MET A 48 -15.54 2.09 1.23
C MET A 48 -16.24 0.88 0.62
N ILE A 49 -15.68 0.27 -0.43
CA ILE A 49 -16.30 -0.88 -1.10
C ILE A 49 -16.51 -2.05 -0.13
N LEU A 50 -15.48 -2.44 0.63
CA LEU A 50 -15.61 -3.56 1.56
C LEU A 50 -16.58 -3.25 2.71
N SER A 51 -16.57 -2.00 3.19
CA SER A 51 -17.50 -1.57 4.23
C SER A 51 -18.96 -1.59 3.76
N GLU A 52 -19.24 -1.16 2.52
CA GLU A 52 -20.58 -1.19 1.93
C GLU A 52 -21.08 -2.62 1.69
N LEU A 53 -20.17 -3.55 1.42
CA LEU A 53 -20.47 -4.97 1.28
C LEU A 53 -20.62 -5.71 2.63
N GLY A 54 -20.39 -5.02 3.76
CA GLY A 54 -20.56 -5.59 5.10
C GLY A 54 -19.42 -6.50 5.55
N TYR A 55 -18.21 -6.35 5.00
CA TYR A 55 -17.03 -7.08 5.47
C TYR A 55 -16.60 -6.60 6.87
N PRO A 56 -15.89 -7.44 7.66
CA PRO A 56 -15.33 -7.04 8.94
C PRO A 56 -14.42 -5.82 8.84
N ASP A 57 -14.45 -4.93 9.85
CA ASP A 57 -13.65 -3.69 9.87
C ASP A 57 -12.15 -3.93 9.63
N ARG A 58 -11.60 -5.03 10.14
CA ARG A 58 -10.18 -5.36 9.93
C ARG A 58 -9.90 -5.71 8.47
N ASP A 59 -10.80 -6.40 7.80
CA ASP A 59 -10.63 -6.74 6.38
C ASP A 59 -10.70 -5.46 5.52
N CYS A 60 -11.61 -4.53 5.86
CA CYS A 60 -11.67 -3.20 5.25
C CYS A 60 -10.35 -2.43 5.43
N GLU A 61 -9.76 -2.45 6.63
CA GLU A 61 -8.49 -1.78 6.92
C GLU A 61 -7.30 -2.45 6.21
N LEU A 62 -7.29 -3.78 6.08
CA LEU A 62 -6.24 -4.49 5.34
C LEU A 62 -6.30 -4.18 3.84
N ALA A 63 -7.49 -4.11 3.25
CA ALA A 63 -7.67 -3.68 1.87
C ALA A 63 -7.22 -2.22 1.67
N GLN A 64 -7.48 -1.35 2.64
CA GLN A 64 -7.03 0.04 2.65
C GLN A 64 -5.49 0.13 2.67
N ILE A 65 -4.83 -0.68 3.51
CA ILE A 65 -3.36 -0.75 3.57
C ILE A 65 -2.79 -1.27 2.25
N ALA A 66 -3.37 -2.34 1.69
CA ALA A 66 -2.93 -2.90 0.42
C ALA A 66 -3.01 -1.88 -0.71
N ALA A 67 -4.15 -1.21 -0.86
CA ALA A 67 -4.35 -0.16 -1.86
C ALA A 67 -3.39 1.03 -1.66
N TYR A 68 -3.07 1.40 -0.42
CA TYR A 68 -2.14 2.50 -0.15
C TYR A 68 -0.69 2.17 -0.56
N MET A 69 -0.31 0.89 -0.50
CA MET A 69 1.05 0.42 -0.76
C MET A 69 1.24 -0.19 -2.17
N HIS A 70 0.17 -0.35 -2.96
CA HIS A 70 0.20 -1.17 -4.18
C HIS A 70 1.25 -0.74 -5.22
N ASP A 71 1.53 0.57 -5.32
CA ASP A 71 2.40 1.13 -6.35
C ASP A 71 3.85 1.37 -5.91
N ILE A 72 4.24 1.01 -4.68
CA ILE A 72 5.60 1.28 -4.17
C ILE A 72 6.69 0.60 -5.01
N GLY A 73 6.36 -0.49 -5.72
CA GLY A 73 7.28 -1.19 -6.61
C GLY A 73 7.74 -0.39 -7.82
N ASN A 74 7.02 0.68 -8.20
CA ASN A 74 7.41 1.54 -9.31
C ASN A 74 8.72 2.30 -9.05
N VAL A 75 9.19 2.38 -7.80
CA VAL A 75 10.53 2.91 -7.47
C VAL A 75 11.64 2.07 -8.12
N VAL A 76 11.39 0.79 -8.40
CA VAL A 76 12.35 -0.13 -9.03
C VAL A 76 12.18 -0.12 -10.54
N ASN A 77 10.96 -0.37 -11.02
CA ASN A 77 10.63 -0.39 -12.43
C ASN A 77 9.10 -0.34 -12.60
N ARG A 78 8.60 0.22 -13.69
CA ARG A 78 7.19 0.13 -14.07
C ARG A 78 6.80 -1.29 -14.50
N ALA A 79 7.68 -1.94 -15.25
CA ALA A 79 7.49 -3.34 -15.62
C ALA A 79 7.54 -4.21 -14.37
N ASP A 80 6.52 -5.05 -14.19
CA ASP A 80 6.39 -5.98 -13.06
C ASP A 80 6.42 -5.31 -11.67
N HIS A 81 6.04 -4.02 -11.57
CA HIS A 81 6.01 -3.27 -10.30
C HIS A 81 5.16 -3.94 -9.21
N ALA A 82 4.14 -4.72 -9.59
CA ALA A 82 3.34 -5.48 -8.64
C ALA A 82 4.20 -6.53 -7.87
N HIS A 83 5.12 -7.22 -8.57
CA HIS A 83 5.99 -8.21 -7.94
C HIS A 83 7.03 -7.56 -7.02
N SER A 84 7.68 -6.48 -7.47
CA SER A 84 8.62 -5.73 -6.63
C SER A 84 7.91 -5.07 -5.45
N GLY A 85 6.72 -4.52 -5.68
CA GLY A 85 5.85 -3.91 -4.67
C GLY A 85 5.45 -4.91 -3.58
N ALA A 86 5.02 -6.12 -3.97
CA ALA A 86 4.68 -7.18 -3.01
C ALA A 86 5.86 -7.54 -2.09
N ILE A 87 7.08 -7.68 -2.65
CA ILE A 87 8.29 -8.00 -1.87
C ILE A 87 8.67 -6.83 -0.93
N MET A 88 8.55 -5.59 -1.41
CA MET A 88 8.82 -4.40 -0.61
C MET A 88 7.81 -4.25 0.54
N ALA A 89 6.52 -4.40 0.25
CA ALA A 89 5.46 -4.34 1.24
C ALA A 89 5.63 -5.45 2.29
N PHE A 90 5.91 -6.69 1.86
CA PHE A 90 6.24 -7.79 2.75
C PHE A 90 7.35 -7.38 3.74
N ARG A 91 8.47 -6.84 3.23
CA ARG A 91 9.61 -6.49 4.08
C ARG A 91 9.28 -5.35 5.06
N LEU A 92 8.55 -4.34 4.62
CA LEU A 92 8.19 -3.18 5.45
C LEU A 92 7.22 -3.61 6.57
N LEU A 93 6.19 -4.39 6.23
CA LEU A 93 5.17 -4.82 7.18
C LEU A 93 5.70 -5.86 8.18
N ASP A 94 6.55 -6.79 7.73
CA ASP A 94 7.26 -7.75 8.60
C ASP A 94 8.13 -7.02 9.64
N LYS A 95 8.88 -6.00 9.22
CA LYS A 95 9.69 -5.17 10.13
C LYS A 95 8.84 -4.43 11.17
N LEU A 96 7.59 -4.10 10.84
CA LEU A 96 6.64 -3.48 11.75
C LEU A 96 5.95 -4.48 12.70
N GLY A 97 6.25 -5.78 12.59
CA GLY A 97 5.67 -6.82 13.42
C GLY A 97 4.22 -7.16 13.08
N MET A 98 3.77 -6.85 11.85
CA MET A 98 2.45 -7.25 11.38
C MET A 98 2.38 -8.80 11.28
N PRO A 99 1.28 -9.45 11.69
CA PRO A 99 1.14 -10.90 11.58
C PRO A 99 1.26 -11.40 10.14
N ALA A 100 1.94 -12.52 9.93
CA ALA A 100 2.11 -13.12 8.60
C ALA A 100 0.78 -13.39 7.89
N SER A 101 -0.29 -13.70 8.63
CA SER A 101 -1.64 -13.91 8.08
C SER A 101 -2.23 -12.64 7.45
N GLU A 102 -1.90 -11.47 7.96
CA GLU A 102 -2.36 -10.18 7.41
C GLU A 102 -1.45 -9.69 6.29
N ILE A 103 -0.13 -9.86 6.46
CA ILE A 103 0.85 -9.55 5.41
C ILE A 103 0.52 -10.35 4.15
N ALA A 104 0.21 -11.65 4.29
CA ALA A 104 -0.16 -12.51 3.17
C ALA A 104 -1.34 -11.97 2.37
N LEU A 105 -2.37 -11.42 3.04
CA LEU A 105 -3.54 -10.83 2.39
C LEU A 105 -3.17 -9.53 1.65
N ILE A 106 -2.32 -8.69 2.24
CA ILE A 106 -1.91 -7.42 1.66
C ILE A 106 -1.07 -7.62 0.40
N ILE A 107 -0.08 -8.53 0.43
CA ILE A 107 0.85 -8.70 -0.70
C ILE A 107 0.30 -9.55 -1.84
N SER A 108 -0.84 -10.21 -1.63
CA SER A 108 -1.56 -10.99 -2.64
C SER A 108 -2.67 -10.22 -3.36
N ALA A 109 -2.89 -8.96 -2.97
CA ALA A 109 -3.95 -8.10 -3.49
C ALA A 109 -3.74 -7.69 -4.95
#